data_AF-A0A915ANJ0-F1
#
_entry.id   AF-A0A915ANJ0-F1
#
_cell.length_a   1.000
_cell.length_b   1.000
_cell.length_c   1.000
_cell.angle_alpha   90.00
_cell.angle_beta   90.00
_cell.angle_gamma   90.00
#
_symmetry.space_group_name_H-M   'P 1'
#
loop_
_entity.id
_entity.type
_entity.pdbx_description
1 polymer ?
#
loop_
_entity_poly.entity_id
_entity_poly.type
_entity_poly.pdbx_seq_one_letter_code
_entity_poly.pdbx_strand_id
1 'polypeptide(L)'
;MSAEPSLQADTFPSIINLVPTRSQTSYTALPCNRELLFSVVVDNHCRIRGERLDTPPGAIKFPIDLIDLIVHPQVDQMGNTVVVLYGEARYSPTEWVYTTQLRIKTGTGNRKEAIRLVDKGFFQIGKWLPPITIRVIDPLVKRIKLEFKFINQQFEYLPRFENGDITLKFKDGSTLCVDKALLALHSRYMASFMHDAAEGATIDMGDFEMIAFRELLYQIYATRRPIETDLLKIAKAANAFKADIILSKLTAHIFALDLDIIQKMQFALFLELDQTLSELVYVAEQRGIWTHLIEKGFEPKSLGLEIYHHIICPSVLKGKSQPYGTPLQPTWDNFNFNIPQRPFTVPLVVEETTLHINSGILAIHNTKGYSKGNNGELIARITPQIREECRRWGITVSQLIDVMLRHIYPSRAIIPGRYFRPMMMFAEEHNLRRLLNSLGEMMLMEPPLTPQMMLDHLQLAHRYQHGNLFRACLLRIEGSFKTRVSQLMALPQFNDLPEAMRKEIVDRHCSGWALKDQHLAGLPTSRTIREVTLTKGGPPRSLLDKEDRFDTPNEMRSIEAFGSAHDMKMTY
;
A
#
# COMPACT_ATOMS: atom_id res chain seq x y z
N MET A 1 -6.49 19.09 35.23
CA MET A 1 -5.84 17.82 35.61
C MET A 1 -6.80 16.68 35.30
N SER A 2 -6.69 16.17 34.08
CA SER A 2 -7.39 14.98 33.58
C SER A 2 -6.38 14.31 32.65
N ALA A 3 -5.93 13.13 33.04
CA ALA A 3 -4.82 12.43 32.43
C ALA A 3 -5.10 12.14 30.94
N GLU A 4 -4.20 12.61 30.08
CA GLU A 4 -4.07 12.14 28.70
C GLU A 4 -3.87 10.62 28.68
N PRO A 5 -4.50 9.88 27.77
CA PRO A 5 -3.91 8.64 27.33
C PRO A 5 -2.70 9.02 26.49
N SER A 6 -1.51 8.75 27.03
CA SER A 6 -0.26 8.79 26.28
C SER A 6 -0.45 8.19 24.89
N LEU A 7 0.11 8.84 23.86
CA LEU A 7 0.38 8.28 22.53
C LEU A 7 1.30 7.04 22.67
N GLN A 8 0.76 5.95 23.21
CA GLN A 8 1.30 4.61 23.08
C GLN A 8 0.89 4.11 21.69
N ALA A 9 1.68 4.51 20.69
CA ALA A 9 1.76 3.72 19.48
C ALA A 9 2.59 2.46 19.80
N ASP A 10 2.04 1.30 19.43
CA ASP A 10 2.72 0.03 19.21
C ASP A 10 3.56 -0.52 20.36
N THR A 11 2.93 -0.80 21.50
CA THR A 11 3.11 -2.18 21.97
C THR A 11 2.47 -3.06 20.91
N PHE A 12 3.23 -3.97 20.31
CA PHE A 12 2.64 -5.16 19.72
C PHE A 12 1.52 -5.60 20.65
N PRO A 13 0.28 -5.83 20.18
CA PRO A 13 -0.44 -6.91 20.77
C PRO A 13 0.46 -8.12 20.50
N SER A 14 1.36 -8.41 21.46
CA SER A 14 1.80 -9.77 21.75
C SER A 14 0.55 -10.58 21.58
N ILE A 15 0.50 -11.39 20.50
CA ILE A 15 -0.61 -12.29 20.10
C ILE A 15 -1.65 -12.20 21.19
N ILE A 16 -2.65 -11.29 21.05
CA ILE A 16 -3.69 -11.16 22.08
C ILE A 16 -4.07 -12.59 22.34
N ASN A 17 -3.87 -13.01 23.59
CA ASN A 17 -4.14 -14.36 24.02
C ASN A 17 -5.56 -14.66 23.57
N LEU A 18 -5.69 -15.25 22.39
CA LEU A 18 -6.86 -15.96 21.93
C LEU A 18 -6.81 -17.17 22.83
N VAL A 19 -7.25 -16.96 24.07
CA VAL A 19 -7.54 -18.05 25.00
C VAL A 19 -8.37 -19.01 24.17
N PRO A 20 -7.88 -20.25 23.95
CA PRO A 20 -8.61 -21.20 23.14
C PRO A 20 -9.92 -21.46 23.88
N THR A 21 -10.99 -20.77 23.49
CA THR A 21 -12.32 -21.14 23.94
C THR A 21 -12.56 -22.49 23.27
N ARG A 22 -12.45 -23.54 24.09
CA ARG A 22 -12.70 -24.93 23.72
C ARG A 22 -14.13 -25.05 23.16
N SER A 23 -14.25 -24.79 21.87
CA SER A 23 -15.45 -24.98 21.08
C SER A 23 -14.96 -25.44 19.70
N GLN A 24 -14.61 -26.72 19.62
CA GLN A 24 -14.19 -27.38 18.37
C GLN A 24 -15.34 -27.51 17.33
N THR A 25 -16.51 -26.89 17.57
CA THR A 25 -17.74 -27.09 16.80
C THR A 25 -18.53 -25.83 16.43
N SER A 26 -17.97 -24.61 16.54
CA SER A 26 -18.73 -23.39 16.21
C SER A 26 -18.83 -23.14 14.69
N TYR A 27 -19.66 -23.93 14.02
CA TYR A 27 -20.25 -23.53 12.76
C TYR A 27 -21.39 -22.56 13.04
N THR A 28 -21.36 -21.38 12.43
CA THR A 28 -22.44 -20.39 12.57
C THR A 28 -23.44 -20.60 11.43
N ALA A 29 -24.71 -20.85 11.77
CA ALA A 29 -25.79 -20.98 10.82
C ALA A 29 -26.30 -19.62 10.36
N LEU A 30 -26.57 -19.51 9.06
CA LEU A 30 -27.13 -18.30 8.45
C LEU A 30 -28.60 -18.07 8.85
N PRO A 31 -29.05 -16.81 8.91
CA PRO A 31 -30.47 -16.47 9.06
C PRO A 31 -31.32 -16.80 7.82
N CYS A 32 -30.79 -16.57 6.61
CA CYS A 32 -31.54 -16.70 5.35
C CYS A 32 -31.54 -18.14 4.78
N ASN A 33 -30.57 -18.97 5.18
CA ASN A 33 -30.47 -20.38 4.79
C ASN A 33 -29.93 -21.19 5.98
N ARG A 34 -30.83 -21.72 6.82
CA ARG A 34 -30.47 -22.47 8.04
C ARG A 34 -29.64 -23.73 7.77
N GLU A 35 -29.51 -24.15 6.52
CA GLU A 35 -28.77 -25.33 6.13
C GLU A 35 -27.29 -25.05 5.80
N LEU A 36 -26.91 -23.82 5.45
CA LEU A 36 -25.53 -23.46 5.13
C LEU A 36 -24.79 -22.92 6.36
N LEU A 37 -23.66 -23.57 6.68
CA LEU A 37 -22.87 -23.35 7.88
C LEU A 37 -21.48 -22.82 7.55
N PHE A 38 -21.01 -21.79 8.27
CA PHE A 38 -19.70 -21.17 8.05
C PHE A 38 -18.74 -21.43 9.21
N SER A 39 -17.46 -21.60 8.88
CA SER A 39 -16.35 -21.58 9.83
C SER A 39 -15.20 -20.79 9.23
N VAL A 40 -14.72 -19.80 9.98
CA VAL A 40 -13.51 -19.03 9.64
C VAL A 40 -12.38 -19.47 10.56
N VAL A 41 -11.23 -19.76 9.97
CA VAL A 41 -9.96 -19.99 10.66
C VAL A 41 -8.97 -18.96 10.18
N VAL A 42 -8.27 -18.32 11.11
CA VAL A 42 -7.18 -17.39 10.79
C VAL A 42 -5.89 -17.95 11.34
N ASP A 43 -4.88 -17.91 10.48
CA ASP A 43 -3.57 -18.51 10.67
C ASP A 43 -3.69 -20.00 11.06
N ASN A 44 -2.74 -20.50 11.85
CA ASN A 44 -2.65 -21.93 12.11
C ASN A 44 -3.44 -22.40 13.35
N HIS A 45 -3.93 -21.49 14.20
CA HIS A 45 -4.19 -21.88 15.60
C HIS A 45 -5.57 -21.57 16.16
N CYS A 46 -6.44 -20.78 15.52
CA CYS A 46 -7.78 -20.51 16.07
C CYS A 46 -8.91 -20.46 15.03
N ARG A 47 -10.02 -21.15 15.34
CA ARG A 47 -11.34 -20.86 14.74
C ARG A 47 -11.87 -19.59 15.40
N ILE A 48 -12.34 -18.66 14.59
CA ILE A 48 -12.94 -17.42 15.08
C ILE A 48 -14.44 -17.63 15.25
N ARG A 49 -14.96 -17.21 16.41
CA ARG A 49 -16.40 -17.22 16.66
C ARG A 49 -17.05 -16.11 15.84
N GLY A 50 -18.02 -16.48 15.01
CA GLY A 50 -18.82 -15.52 14.26
C GLY A 50 -19.89 -14.89 15.13
N GLU A 51 -20.07 -13.58 14.99
CA GLU A 51 -21.15 -12.79 15.59
C GLU A 51 -22.13 -12.38 14.48
N ARG A 52 -23.44 -12.50 14.74
CA ARG A 52 -24.45 -12.12 13.75
C ARG A 52 -24.58 -10.60 13.69
N LEU A 53 -24.76 -10.07 12.49
CA LEU A 53 -25.06 -8.68 12.24
C LEU A 53 -26.56 -8.50 11.96
N ASP A 54 -27.12 -7.43 12.49
CA ASP A 54 -28.47 -6.99 12.15
C ASP A 54 -28.49 -6.25 10.80
N THR A 55 -27.40 -5.55 10.50
CA THR A 55 -27.19 -4.79 9.26
C THR A 55 -25.78 -5.06 8.69
N PRO A 56 -25.65 -5.55 7.45
CA PRO A 56 -26.75 -6.04 6.59
C PRO A 56 -27.38 -7.34 7.16
N PRO A 57 -28.71 -7.54 7.00
CA PRO A 57 -29.39 -8.72 7.53
C PRO A 57 -28.79 -10.01 7.00
N GLY A 58 -28.52 -10.97 7.89
CA GLY A 58 -27.99 -12.27 7.49
C GLY A 58 -26.46 -12.39 7.48
N ALA A 59 -25.75 -11.27 7.62
CA ALA A 59 -24.29 -11.27 7.66
C ALA A 59 -23.74 -11.76 9.01
N ILE A 60 -22.52 -12.32 8.95
CA ILE A 60 -21.77 -12.78 10.11
C ILE A 60 -20.43 -12.07 10.10
N LYS A 61 -20.12 -11.36 11.18
CA LYS A 61 -18.80 -10.76 11.39
C LYS A 61 -17.90 -11.72 12.15
N PHE A 62 -16.64 -11.76 11.76
CA PHE A 62 -15.57 -12.52 12.40
C PHE A 62 -14.47 -11.55 12.80
N PRO A 63 -14.30 -11.27 14.10
CA PRO A 63 -13.34 -10.27 14.55
C PRO A 63 -11.89 -10.74 14.34
N ILE A 64 -11.08 -9.94 13.63
CA ILE A 64 -9.64 -10.19 13.37
C ILE A 64 -8.84 -8.91 13.66
N ASP A 65 -8.17 -8.85 14.82
CA ASP A 65 -7.34 -7.70 15.23
C ASP A 65 -8.09 -6.35 15.10
N LEU A 66 -7.73 -5.53 14.10
CA LEU A 66 -8.25 -4.19 13.84
C LEU A 66 -9.40 -4.15 12.81
N ILE A 67 -9.72 -5.29 12.19
CA ILE A 67 -10.78 -5.42 11.18
C ILE A 67 -11.80 -6.47 11.59
N ASP A 68 -13.01 -6.33 11.06
CA ASP A 68 -14.04 -7.37 11.08
C ASP A 68 -14.16 -7.95 9.68
N LEU A 69 -13.95 -9.26 9.57
CA LEU A 69 -14.18 -9.99 8.34
C LEU A 69 -15.66 -10.35 8.26
N ILE A 70 -16.34 -9.89 7.22
CA ILE A 70 -17.78 -10.04 7.07
C ILE A 70 -18.06 -11.09 6.00
N VAL A 71 -18.84 -12.10 6.38
CA VAL A 71 -19.42 -13.10 5.50
C VAL A 71 -20.90 -12.77 5.32
N HIS A 72 -21.24 -12.26 4.15
CA HIS A 72 -22.59 -11.82 3.82
C HIS A 72 -23.21 -12.75 2.76
N PRO A 73 -24.12 -13.66 3.16
CA PRO A 73 -24.86 -14.48 2.21
C PRO A 73 -25.94 -13.67 1.50
N GLN A 74 -26.08 -13.93 0.21
CA GLN A 74 -27.03 -13.32 -0.69
C GLN A 74 -27.62 -14.40 -1.60
N VAL A 75 -28.70 -14.04 -2.29
CA VAL A 75 -29.29 -14.85 -3.35
C VAL A 75 -29.12 -14.06 -4.64
N ASP A 76 -28.56 -14.67 -5.68
CA ASP A 76 -28.47 -14.02 -6.99
C ASP A 76 -29.82 -13.96 -7.70
N GLN A 77 -29.85 -13.29 -8.86
CA GLN A 77 -31.06 -13.16 -9.68
C GLN A 77 -31.63 -14.52 -10.14
N MET A 78 -30.83 -15.59 -10.12
CA MET A 78 -31.21 -16.94 -10.53
C MET A 78 -31.62 -17.82 -9.33
N GLY A 79 -31.64 -17.28 -8.11
CA GLY A 79 -31.99 -18.04 -6.91
C GLY A 79 -30.82 -18.83 -6.29
N ASN A 80 -29.60 -18.70 -6.81
CA ASN A 80 -28.44 -19.42 -6.27
C ASN A 80 -27.88 -18.71 -5.04
N THR A 81 -27.30 -19.49 -4.13
CA THR A 81 -26.62 -18.92 -2.95
C THR A 81 -25.28 -18.31 -3.36
N VAL A 82 -25.12 -17.03 -3.07
CA VAL A 82 -23.87 -16.28 -3.26
C VAL A 82 -23.38 -15.80 -1.91
N VAL A 83 -22.09 -15.93 -1.63
CA VAL A 83 -21.48 -15.48 -0.39
C VAL A 83 -20.49 -14.39 -0.72
N VAL A 84 -20.75 -13.19 -0.24
CA VAL A 84 -19.87 -12.03 -0.40
C VAL A 84 -19.00 -11.92 0.85
N LEU A 85 -17.69 -11.88 0.65
CA LEU A 85 -16.68 -11.80 1.70
C LEU A 85 -15.92 -10.48 1.55
N TYR A 86 -15.96 -9.66 2.59
CA TYR A 86 -15.26 -8.38 2.65
C TYR A 86 -14.83 -8.08 4.09
N GLY A 87 -14.18 -6.93 4.32
CA GLY A 87 -13.86 -6.52 5.68
C GLY A 87 -14.22 -5.07 5.94
N GLU A 88 -14.37 -4.75 7.21
CA GLU A 88 -14.62 -3.40 7.72
C GLU A 88 -13.61 -3.09 8.84
N ALA A 89 -13.12 -1.85 8.90
CA ALA A 89 -12.28 -1.44 10.02
C ALA A 89 -13.14 -1.18 11.25
N ARG A 90 -12.64 -1.60 12.44
CA ARG A 90 -13.32 -1.28 13.71
C ARG A 90 -13.20 0.18 14.13
N TYR A 91 -12.26 0.90 13.51
CA TYR A 91 -11.94 2.28 13.84
C TYR A 91 -11.92 3.15 12.58
N SER A 92 -12.25 4.43 12.74
CA SER A 92 -12.32 5.42 11.67
C SER A 92 -11.79 6.78 12.16
N PRO A 93 -11.14 7.61 11.30
CA PRO A 93 -10.79 7.33 9.90
C PRO A 93 -9.53 6.47 9.78
N THR A 94 -9.56 5.47 8.90
CA THR A 94 -8.46 4.51 8.69
C THR A 94 -8.29 4.16 7.22
N GLU A 95 -7.08 3.73 6.87
CA GLU A 95 -6.74 3.11 5.58
C GLU A 95 -6.08 1.77 5.82
N TRP A 96 -6.55 0.73 5.13
CA TRP A 96 -6.06 -0.61 5.35
C TRP A 96 -6.28 -1.52 4.14
N VAL A 97 -5.32 -2.41 3.92
CA VAL A 97 -5.34 -3.46 2.91
C VAL A 97 -4.59 -4.67 3.45
N TYR A 98 -5.26 -5.82 3.52
CA TYR A 98 -4.70 -7.08 3.96
C TYR A 98 -4.56 -8.02 2.76
N THR A 99 -3.40 -8.62 2.60
CA THR A 99 -3.14 -9.67 1.61
C THR A 99 -3.11 -11.02 2.33
N THR A 100 -3.84 -12.00 1.79
CA THR A 100 -4.06 -13.30 2.45
C THR A 100 -3.96 -14.47 1.47
N GLN A 101 -3.42 -15.60 1.92
CA GLN A 101 -3.71 -16.90 1.33
C GLN A 101 -5.06 -17.38 1.86
N LEU A 102 -6.02 -17.56 0.98
CA LEU A 102 -7.33 -18.13 1.31
C LEU A 102 -7.42 -19.56 0.79
N ARG A 103 -7.88 -20.47 1.64
CA ARG A 103 -8.34 -21.81 1.26
C ARG A 103 -9.83 -21.93 1.53
N ILE A 104 -10.56 -22.42 0.53
CA ILE A 104 -12.00 -22.65 0.61
C ILE A 104 -12.22 -24.16 0.65
N LYS A 105 -12.86 -24.63 1.72
CA LYS A 105 -13.26 -26.02 1.87
C LYS A 105 -14.77 -26.13 1.94
N THR A 106 -15.33 -27.13 1.28
CA THR A 106 -16.78 -27.39 1.26
C THR A 106 -17.10 -28.77 1.85
N GLY A 107 -18.33 -28.94 2.31
CA GLY A 107 -18.84 -30.22 2.79
C GLY A 107 -20.36 -30.28 2.81
N THR A 108 -20.88 -31.49 2.98
CA THR A 108 -22.32 -31.80 3.05
C THR A 108 -22.90 -31.45 4.43
N GLY A 109 -24.22 -31.61 4.61
CA GLY A 109 -24.88 -31.42 5.91
C GLY A 109 -24.48 -32.47 6.96
N ASN A 110 -23.97 -33.62 6.52
CA ASN A 110 -23.50 -34.69 7.41
C ASN A 110 -22.18 -34.29 8.08
N ARG A 111 -22.24 -33.92 9.36
CA ARG A 111 -21.05 -33.47 10.12
C ARG A 111 -19.95 -34.51 10.24
N LYS A 112 -20.25 -35.80 10.03
CA LYS A 112 -19.26 -36.90 10.06
C LYS A 112 -18.40 -36.94 8.79
N GLU A 113 -18.89 -36.41 7.67
CA GLU A 113 -18.11 -36.34 6.44
C GLU A 113 -17.06 -35.23 6.53
N ALA A 114 -15.86 -35.54 6.05
CA ALA A 114 -14.76 -34.60 5.99
C ALA A 114 -15.05 -33.48 4.97
N ILE A 115 -14.68 -32.25 5.32
CA ILE A 115 -14.68 -31.13 4.39
C ILE A 115 -13.49 -31.27 3.41
N ARG A 116 -13.70 -30.92 2.15
CA ARG A 116 -12.70 -31.04 1.08
C ARG A 116 -12.19 -29.67 0.66
N LEU A 117 -10.89 -29.54 0.44
CA LEU A 117 -10.31 -28.35 -0.19
C LEU A 117 -10.73 -28.31 -1.65
N VAL A 118 -11.51 -27.29 -2.03
CA VAL A 118 -12.02 -27.14 -3.39
C VAL A 118 -11.38 -25.96 -4.11
N ASP A 119 -10.89 -24.97 -3.37
CA ASP A 119 -10.25 -23.81 -3.96
C ASP A 119 -9.19 -23.19 -3.03
N LYS A 120 -8.20 -22.52 -3.63
CA LYS A 120 -7.18 -21.74 -2.92
C LYS A 120 -6.63 -20.61 -3.80
N GLY A 121 -6.21 -19.52 -3.18
CA GLY A 121 -5.59 -18.39 -3.89
C GLY A 121 -5.05 -17.30 -2.98
N PHE A 122 -4.34 -16.34 -3.58
CA PHE A 122 -3.92 -15.10 -2.92
C PHE A 122 -4.97 -14.02 -3.19
N PHE A 123 -5.48 -13.38 -2.16
CA PHE A 123 -6.48 -12.33 -2.29
C PHE A 123 -6.05 -11.09 -1.51
N GLN A 124 -6.53 -9.94 -1.95
CA GLN A 124 -6.51 -8.73 -1.15
C GLN A 124 -7.92 -8.42 -0.65
N ILE A 125 -7.99 -7.95 0.59
CA ILE A 125 -9.20 -7.45 1.23
C ILE A 125 -8.83 -6.07 1.76
N GLY A 126 -9.61 -5.06 1.43
CA GLY A 126 -9.31 -3.69 1.83
C GLY A 126 -10.51 -2.79 1.63
N LYS A 127 -10.44 -1.60 2.21
CA LYS A 127 -11.54 -0.62 2.22
C LYS A 127 -12.06 -0.25 0.83
N TRP A 128 -11.16 -0.15 -0.15
CA TRP A 128 -11.46 0.29 -1.52
C TRP A 128 -11.43 -0.86 -2.54
N LEU A 129 -11.27 -2.10 -2.08
CA LEU A 129 -11.14 -3.26 -2.95
C LEU A 129 -12.48 -3.96 -3.14
N PRO A 130 -12.74 -4.54 -4.33
CA PRO A 130 -13.94 -5.32 -4.54
C PRO A 130 -13.98 -6.54 -3.61
N PRO A 131 -15.17 -6.94 -3.14
CA PRO A 131 -15.31 -8.11 -2.28
C PRO A 131 -14.97 -9.40 -3.03
N ILE A 132 -14.65 -10.46 -2.27
CA ILE A 132 -14.51 -11.81 -2.79
C ILE A 132 -15.91 -12.44 -2.83
N THR A 133 -16.33 -12.90 -4.00
CA THR A 133 -17.69 -13.43 -4.21
C THR A 133 -17.62 -14.92 -4.47
N ILE A 134 -18.23 -15.74 -3.62
CA ILE A 134 -18.27 -17.19 -3.73
C ILE A 134 -19.69 -17.64 -4.14
N ARG A 135 -19.85 -18.11 -5.37
CA ARG A 135 -21.10 -18.69 -5.87
C ARG A 135 -21.14 -20.18 -5.55
N VAL A 136 -22.18 -20.61 -4.82
CA VAL A 136 -22.39 -22.02 -4.48
C VAL A 136 -23.23 -22.65 -5.58
N ILE A 137 -22.57 -23.42 -6.45
CA ILE A 137 -23.20 -24.04 -7.63
C ILE A 137 -23.90 -25.36 -7.25
N ASP A 138 -23.34 -26.09 -6.30
CA ASP A 138 -23.85 -27.39 -5.87
C ASP A 138 -24.75 -27.24 -4.62
N PRO A 139 -26.06 -27.54 -4.71
CA PRO A 139 -26.99 -27.37 -3.60
C PRO A 139 -26.72 -28.33 -2.43
N LEU A 140 -25.90 -29.38 -2.62
CA LEU A 140 -25.46 -30.28 -1.56
C LEU A 140 -24.38 -29.67 -0.66
N VAL A 141 -23.79 -28.55 -1.06
CA VAL A 141 -22.87 -27.80 -0.21
C VAL A 141 -23.66 -27.16 0.93
N LYS A 142 -23.45 -27.67 2.15
CA LYS A 142 -24.09 -27.19 3.38
C LYS A 142 -23.09 -26.69 4.43
N ARG A 143 -21.78 -26.88 4.19
CA ARG A 143 -20.71 -26.35 5.04
C ARG A 143 -19.64 -25.69 4.19
N ILE A 144 -19.27 -24.46 4.53
CA ILE A 144 -18.12 -23.75 3.95
C ILE A 144 -17.16 -23.40 5.08
N LYS A 145 -15.89 -23.79 4.92
CA LYS A 145 -14.80 -23.39 5.81
C LYS A 145 -13.81 -22.54 5.04
N LEU A 146 -13.56 -21.35 5.56
CA LEU A 146 -12.59 -20.40 5.04
C LEU A 146 -11.36 -20.42 5.95
N GLU A 147 -10.20 -20.74 5.42
CA GLU A 147 -8.93 -20.70 6.15
C GLU A 147 -8.07 -19.59 5.56
N PHE A 148 -7.80 -18.56 6.36
CA PHE A 148 -6.99 -17.39 6.00
C PHE A 148 -5.60 -17.53 6.60
N LYS A 149 -4.59 -17.14 5.84
CA LYS A 149 -3.25 -16.85 6.35
C LYS A 149 -2.81 -15.50 5.84
N PHE A 150 -2.67 -14.54 6.75
CA PHE A 150 -2.27 -13.19 6.34
C PHE A 150 -0.78 -13.17 6.00
N ILE A 151 -0.47 -12.50 4.89
CA ILE A 151 0.90 -12.33 4.37
C ILE A 151 1.35 -10.90 4.64
N ASN A 152 0.47 -9.94 4.33
CA ASN A 152 0.71 -8.53 4.55
C ASN A 152 -0.54 -7.94 5.22
N GLN A 153 -0.34 -7.26 6.35
CA GLN A 153 -1.38 -6.49 7.00
C GLN A 153 -0.94 -5.03 7.00
N GLN A 154 -1.54 -4.24 6.14
CA GLN A 154 -1.32 -2.79 6.11
C GLN A 154 -2.51 -2.12 6.77
N PHE A 155 -2.27 -1.35 7.82
CA PHE A 155 -3.28 -0.58 8.53
C PHE A 155 -2.66 0.74 9.00
N GLU A 156 -3.37 1.84 8.76
CA GLU A 156 -2.96 3.18 9.16
C GLU A 156 -4.17 3.95 9.68
N TYR A 157 -3.99 4.61 10.83
CA TYR A 157 -4.92 5.63 11.30
C TYR A 157 -4.67 6.91 10.53
N LEU A 158 -5.72 7.42 9.89
CA LEU A 158 -5.61 8.68 9.18
C LEU A 158 -5.57 9.85 10.18
N PRO A 159 -4.74 10.88 9.93
CA PRO A 159 -4.67 12.05 10.79
C PRO A 159 -6.03 12.75 10.83
N ARG A 160 -6.44 13.16 12.03
CA ARG A 160 -7.64 13.99 12.22
C ARG A 160 -7.39 15.48 12.01
N PHE A 161 -6.13 15.87 11.82
CA PHE A 161 -5.68 17.25 11.67
C PHE A 161 -6.07 18.11 12.87
N GLU A 162 -5.77 17.61 14.07
CA GLU A 162 -6.01 18.31 15.35
C GLU A 162 -4.74 19.01 15.86
N ASN A 163 -3.57 18.68 15.30
CA ASN A 163 -2.27 19.23 15.67
C ASN A 163 -1.60 19.88 14.45
N GLY A 164 -0.92 21.01 14.67
CA GLY A 164 -0.20 21.77 13.64
C GLY A 164 0.22 23.14 14.16
N ASP A 165 1.02 23.86 13.38
CA ASP A 165 1.48 25.22 13.73
C ASP A 165 0.53 26.31 13.21
N ILE A 166 -0.45 25.97 12.39
CA ILE A 166 -1.53 26.86 11.93
C ILE A 166 -2.89 26.16 11.91
N THR A 167 -3.96 26.94 11.96
CA THR A 167 -5.35 26.47 11.86
C THR A 167 -5.99 26.98 10.59
N LEU A 168 -6.48 26.09 9.75
CA LEU A 168 -7.29 26.43 8.57
C LEU A 168 -8.76 26.49 8.99
N LYS A 169 -9.46 27.58 8.68
CA LYS A 169 -10.88 27.77 9.01
C LYS A 169 -11.71 27.84 7.73
N PHE A 170 -12.77 27.06 7.67
CA PHE A 170 -13.69 27.00 6.52
C PHE A 170 -15.02 27.70 6.83
N LYS A 171 -15.78 28.04 5.77
CA LYS A 171 -17.05 28.77 5.87
C LYS A 171 -18.07 28.13 6.81
N ASP A 172 -18.13 26.80 6.85
CA ASP A 172 -19.04 26.03 7.72
C ASP A 172 -18.62 26.04 9.20
N GLY A 173 -17.53 26.74 9.55
CA GLY A 173 -16.97 26.82 10.89
C GLY A 173 -16.06 25.65 11.25
N SER A 174 -15.91 24.65 10.37
CA SER A 174 -14.97 23.55 10.58
C SER A 174 -13.52 24.04 10.50
N THR A 175 -12.63 23.34 11.18
CA THR A 175 -11.20 23.68 11.23
C THR A 175 -10.32 22.46 11.03
N LEU A 176 -9.12 22.69 10.48
CA LEU A 176 -8.06 21.70 10.34
C LEU A 176 -6.74 22.32 10.80
N CYS A 177 -6.08 21.72 11.78
CA CYS A 177 -4.74 22.10 12.23
C CYS A 177 -3.69 21.37 11.40
N VAL A 178 -2.71 22.11 10.87
CA VAL A 178 -1.73 21.61 9.89
C VAL A 178 -0.37 22.27 10.06
N ASP A 179 0.66 21.66 9.48
CA ASP A 179 2.03 22.18 9.45
C ASP A 179 2.24 23.06 8.20
N LYS A 180 2.39 24.37 8.38
CA LYS A 180 2.53 25.35 7.29
C LYS A 180 3.73 25.03 6.39
N ALA A 181 4.83 24.56 6.97
CA ALA A 181 6.04 24.21 6.23
C ALA A 181 5.80 23.04 5.27
N LEU A 182 4.93 22.10 5.64
CA LEU A 182 4.58 20.98 4.78
C LEU A 182 3.71 21.44 3.59
N LEU A 183 2.76 22.34 3.83
CA LEU A 183 1.95 22.93 2.77
C LEU A 183 2.82 23.74 1.80
N ALA A 184 3.74 24.55 2.33
CA ALA A 184 4.69 25.32 1.55
C ALA A 184 5.62 24.44 0.69
N LEU A 185 5.99 23.25 1.18
CA LEU A 185 6.78 22.27 0.41
C LEU A 185 6.02 21.77 -0.82
N HIS A 186 4.70 21.61 -0.70
CA HIS A 186 3.85 21.04 -1.75
C HIS A 186 3.25 22.09 -2.69
N SER A 187 3.25 23.38 -2.31
CA SER A 187 2.68 24.47 -3.09
C SER A 187 3.44 25.78 -2.85
N ARG A 188 3.98 26.36 -3.93
CA ARG A 188 4.57 27.71 -3.89
C ARG A 188 3.52 28.78 -3.61
N TYR A 189 2.30 28.58 -4.09
CA TYR A 189 1.19 29.47 -3.79
C TYR A 189 0.92 29.54 -2.28
N MET A 190 0.84 28.37 -1.63
CA MET A 190 0.64 28.26 -0.19
C MET A 190 1.84 28.79 0.61
N ALA A 191 3.06 28.55 0.11
CA ALA A 191 4.27 29.12 0.70
C ALA A 191 4.20 30.65 0.75
N SER A 192 3.82 31.30 -0.35
CA SER A 192 3.65 32.75 -0.40
C SER A 192 2.46 33.22 0.45
N PHE A 193 1.33 32.52 0.39
CA PHE A 193 0.11 32.89 1.10
C PHE A 193 0.26 32.86 2.63
N MET A 194 1.10 31.96 3.16
CA MET A 194 1.28 31.76 4.60
C MET A 194 2.69 32.14 5.08
N HIS A 195 3.47 32.87 4.28
CA HIS A 195 4.86 33.20 4.60
C HIS A 195 4.97 33.93 5.95
N ASP A 196 4.11 34.93 6.16
CA ASP A 196 4.13 35.79 7.37
C ASP A 196 3.19 35.28 8.48
N ALA A 197 2.58 34.11 8.30
CA ALA A 197 1.71 33.52 9.31
C ALA A 197 2.52 33.09 10.54
N ALA A 198 2.20 33.68 11.69
CA ALA A 198 2.76 33.30 12.98
C ALA A 198 2.28 31.90 13.42
N GLU A 199 2.98 31.29 14.37
CA GLU A 199 2.53 30.06 15.02
C GLU A 199 1.19 30.30 15.74
N GLY A 200 0.24 29.39 15.55
CA GLY A 200 -1.14 29.51 16.03
C GLY A 200 -2.04 30.40 15.17
N ALA A 201 -1.56 30.92 14.03
CA ALA A 201 -2.39 31.75 13.15
C ALA A 201 -3.59 30.96 12.59
N THR A 202 -4.73 31.65 12.48
CA THR A 202 -5.91 31.13 11.80
C THR A 202 -5.97 31.68 10.38
N ILE A 203 -6.01 30.80 9.40
CA ILE A 203 -6.07 31.12 7.97
C ILE A 203 -7.49 30.86 7.47
N ASP A 204 -8.12 31.89 6.90
CA ASP A 204 -9.45 31.75 6.29
C ASP A 204 -9.33 31.11 4.90
N MET A 205 -9.98 29.97 4.73
CA MET A 205 -10.01 29.20 3.48
C MET A 205 -11.18 29.62 2.57
N GLY A 206 -11.95 30.62 2.98
CA GLY A 206 -13.11 31.12 2.26
C GLY A 206 -14.19 30.07 2.06
N ASP A 207 -14.77 30.07 0.86
CA ASP A 207 -15.87 29.18 0.48
C ASP A 207 -15.42 27.78 0.03
N PHE A 208 -14.14 27.43 0.22
CA PHE A 208 -13.64 26.12 -0.19
C PHE A 208 -14.18 25.00 0.72
N GLU A 209 -14.44 23.83 0.14
CA GLU A 209 -14.98 22.70 0.90
C GLU A 209 -13.89 22.02 1.74
N MET A 210 -14.11 21.95 3.06
CA MET A 210 -13.19 21.30 4.00
C MET A 210 -12.87 19.84 3.61
N ILE A 211 -13.89 19.08 3.19
CA ILE A 211 -13.72 17.67 2.83
C ILE A 211 -12.74 17.52 1.67
N ALA A 212 -12.84 18.36 0.64
CA ALA A 212 -11.93 18.30 -0.50
C ALA A 212 -10.50 18.66 -0.11
N PHE A 213 -10.33 19.67 0.75
CA PHE A 213 -9.02 20.04 1.26
C PHE A 213 -8.42 18.94 2.16
N ARG A 214 -9.25 18.26 2.96
CA ARG A 214 -8.81 17.13 3.80
C ARG A 214 -8.28 15.97 2.97
N GLU A 215 -8.92 15.66 1.83
CA GLU A 215 -8.42 14.65 0.89
C GLU A 215 -7.05 15.03 0.32
N LEU A 216 -6.84 16.31 -0.02
CA LEU A 216 -5.53 16.83 -0.41
C LEU A 216 -4.50 16.66 0.72
N LEU A 217 -4.86 16.96 1.97
CA LEU A 217 -3.97 16.82 3.11
C LEU A 217 -3.53 15.38 3.34
N TYR A 218 -4.40 14.39 3.15
CA TYR A 218 -3.98 12.98 3.24
C TYR A 218 -2.88 12.62 2.24
N GLN A 219 -2.86 13.27 1.07
CA GLN A 219 -1.80 13.11 0.06
C GLN A 219 -0.52 13.88 0.40
N ILE A 220 -0.64 15.08 1.00
CA ILE A 220 0.48 15.92 1.46
C ILE A 220 1.19 15.26 2.65
N TYR A 221 0.44 14.78 3.65
CA TYR A 221 0.95 14.02 4.79
C TYR A 221 1.39 12.60 4.40
N ALA A 222 1.41 12.29 3.10
CA ALA A 222 1.99 11.10 2.50
C ALA A 222 1.38 9.77 2.99
N THR A 223 0.15 9.80 3.51
CA THR A 223 -0.55 8.63 4.04
C THR A 223 -0.68 7.53 2.98
N ARG A 224 -1.07 6.33 3.39
CA ARG A 224 -1.36 5.21 2.49
C ARG A 224 -2.71 5.34 1.80
N ARG A 225 -3.42 6.47 1.98
CA ARG A 225 -4.66 6.74 1.25
C ARG A 225 -4.38 6.77 -0.26
N PRO A 226 -4.97 5.85 -1.04
CA PRO A 226 -4.75 5.82 -2.48
C PRO A 226 -5.14 7.15 -3.13
N ILE A 227 -4.47 7.52 -4.22
CA ILE A 227 -4.77 8.79 -4.90
C ILE A 227 -6.11 8.73 -5.64
N GLU A 228 -6.56 7.52 -5.97
CA GLU A 228 -7.79 7.21 -6.67
C GLU A 228 -9.06 7.28 -5.80
N THR A 229 -8.96 7.44 -4.48
CA THR A 229 -10.14 7.33 -3.58
C THR A 229 -11.21 8.39 -3.84
N ASP A 230 -10.79 9.63 -4.12
CA ASP A 230 -11.69 10.74 -4.44
C ASP A 230 -11.01 11.71 -5.41
N LEU A 231 -10.70 11.21 -6.61
CA LEU A 231 -9.94 11.94 -7.62
C LEU A 231 -10.50 13.34 -7.89
N LEU A 232 -11.83 13.48 -7.93
CA LEU A 232 -12.48 14.76 -8.18
C LEU A 232 -12.16 15.78 -7.09
N LYS A 233 -12.32 15.40 -5.81
CA LYS A 233 -12.02 16.30 -4.69
C LYS A 233 -10.53 16.61 -4.58
N ILE A 234 -9.67 15.61 -4.78
CA ILE A 234 -8.22 15.79 -4.75
C ILE A 234 -7.76 16.71 -5.88
N ALA A 235 -8.25 16.51 -7.11
CA ALA A 235 -7.93 17.35 -8.26
C ALA A 235 -8.41 18.80 -8.06
N LYS A 236 -9.67 19.00 -7.63
CA LYS A 236 -10.24 20.32 -7.32
C LYS A 236 -9.37 21.08 -6.31
N ALA A 237 -9.00 20.44 -5.20
CA ALA A 237 -8.16 21.05 -4.18
C ALA A 237 -6.72 21.30 -4.65
N ALA A 238 -6.11 20.33 -5.33
CA ALA A 238 -4.76 20.47 -5.85
C ALA A 238 -4.64 21.62 -6.87
N ASN A 239 -5.64 21.78 -7.74
CA ASN A 239 -5.71 22.89 -8.70
C ASN A 239 -5.93 24.25 -8.03
N ALA A 240 -6.88 24.34 -7.09
CA ALA A 240 -7.22 25.57 -6.39
C ALA A 240 -6.04 26.14 -5.60
N PHE A 241 -5.28 25.27 -4.92
CA PHE A 241 -4.16 25.67 -4.08
C PHE A 241 -2.80 25.51 -4.75
N LYS A 242 -2.77 25.23 -6.06
CA LYS A 242 -1.54 24.97 -6.83
C LYS A 242 -0.60 24.02 -6.07
N ALA A 243 -1.17 22.93 -5.57
CA ALA A 243 -0.43 21.87 -4.89
C ALA A 243 0.30 21.05 -5.94
N ASP A 244 1.30 21.69 -6.52
CA ASP A 244 2.20 21.18 -7.53
C ASP A 244 2.42 19.69 -7.24
N ILE A 245 2.93 19.35 -6.03
CA ILE A 245 3.41 17.98 -5.72
C ILE A 245 2.34 16.91 -5.92
N ILE A 246 1.10 17.28 -5.65
CA ILE A 246 -0.03 16.37 -5.80
C ILE A 246 -0.53 16.37 -7.25
N LEU A 247 -0.44 17.49 -7.97
CA LEU A 247 -0.75 17.55 -9.40
C LEU A 247 0.12 16.58 -10.22
N SER A 248 1.45 16.55 -10.05
CA SER A 248 2.25 15.56 -10.81
C SER A 248 2.00 14.13 -10.37
N LYS A 249 1.61 13.87 -9.11
CA LYS A 249 1.15 12.53 -8.70
C LYS A 249 -0.14 12.13 -9.41
N LEU A 250 -1.10 13.06 -9.55
CA LEU A 250 -2.33 12.85 -10.32
C LEU A 250 -2.01 12.60 -11.79
N THR A 251 -1.08 13.36 -12.37
CA THR A 251 -0.60 13.15 -13.74
C THR A 251 -0.02 11.74 -13.90
N ALA A 252 0.94 11.35 -13.06
CA ALA A 252 1.54 10.02 -13.10
C ALA A 252 0.50 8.90 -12.97
N HIS A 253 -0.50 9.07 -12.09
CA HIS A 253 -1.61 8.13 -11.94
C HIS A 253 -2.42 8.00 -13.23
N ILE A 254 -2.83 9.12 -13.85
CA ILE A 254 -3.60 9.12 -15.11
C ILE A 254 -2.79 8.48 -16.25
N PHE A 255 -1.49 8.72 -16.32
CA PHE A 255 -0.60 8.07 -17.29
C PHE A 255 -0.58 6.55 -17.13
N ALA A 256 -0.64 6.05 -15.89
CA ALA A 256 -0.59 4.62 -15.56
C ALA A 256 -1.94 3.90 -15.74
N LEU A 257 -3.05 4.61 -15.93
CA LEU A 257 -4.35 3.99 -16.19
C LEU A 257 -4.33 3.14 -17.47
N ASP A 258 -5.01 2.01 -17.45
CA ASP A 258 -5.22 1.16 -18.63
C ASP A 258 -6.37 1.71 -19.49
N LEU A 259 -6.12 2.90 -20.05
CA LEU A 259 -7.02 3.66 -20.92
C LEU A 259 -6.26 4.09 -22.16
N ASP A 260 -6.98 4.24 -23.27
CA ASP A 260 -6.39 4.84 -24.45
C ASP A 260 -6.05 6.33 -24.21
N ILE A 261 -5.21 6.90 -25.07
CA ILE A 261 -4.72 8.26 -24.90
C ILE A 261 -5.84 9.32 -25.00
N ILE A 262 -6.89 9.10 -25.80
CA ILE A 262 -8.02 10.02 -25.94
C ILE A 262 -8.86 9.98 -24.66
N GLN A 263 -9.15 8.79 -24.14
CA GLN A 263 -9.83 8.59 -22.86
C GLN A 263 -9.06 9.26 -21.72
N LYS A 264 -7.73 9.16 -21.70
CA LYS A 264 -6.88 9.87 -20.72
C LYS A 264 -7.01 11.39 -20.84
N MET A 265 -7.04 11.95 -22.06
CA MET A 265 -7.24 13.38 -22.29
C MET A 265 -8.63 13.85 -21.82
N GLN A 266 -9.68 13.10 -22.16
CA GLN A 266 -11.05 13.39 -21.72
C GLN A 266 -11.16 13.32 -20.19
N PHE A 267 -10.50 12.35 -19.57
CA PHE A 267 -10.50 12.20 -18.12
C PHE A 267 -9.74 13.34 -17.42
N ALA A 268 -8.60 13.76 -17.97
CA ALA A 268 -7.86 14.93 -17.46
C ALA A 268 -8.71 16.21 -17.55
N LEU A 269 -9.47 16.39 -18.64
CA LEU A 269 -10.41 17.51 -18.79
C LEU A 269 -11.55 17.45 -17.79
N PHE A 270 -12.14 16.26 -17.57
CA PHE A 270 -13.19 16.07 -16.58
C PHE A 270 -12.73 16.44 -15.16
N LEU A 271 -11.46 16.22 -14.85
CA LEU A 271 -10.84 16.58 -13.57
C LEU A 271 -10.26 18.01 -13.54
N GLU A 272 -10.43 18.79 -14.63
CA GLU A 272 -9.88 20.14 -14.79
C GLU A 272 -8.33 20.20 -14.66
N LEU A 273 -7.62 19.14 -15.04
CA LEU A 273 -6.17 19.01 -14.91
C LEU A 273 -5.44 19.47 -16.18
N ASP A 274 -5.44 20.77 -16.44
CA ASP A 274 -4.83 21.38 -17.63
C ASP A 274 -3.36 20.99 -17.85
N GLN A 275 -2.58 20.94 -16.76
CA GLN A 275 -1.17 20.52 -16.83
C GLN A 275 -1.05 19.05 -17.24
N THR A 276 -1.92 18.18 -16.73
CA THR A 276 -1.92 16.77 -17.12
C THR A 276 -2.29 16.60 -18.59
N LEU A 277 -3.28 17.36 -19.07
CA LEU A 277 -3.64 17.38 -20.49
C LEU A 277 -2.45 17.84 -21.36
N SER A 278 -1.75 18.90 -20.94
CA SER A 278 -0.56 19.40 -21.62
C SER A 278 0.54 18.33 -21.71
N GLU A 279 0.81 17.63 -20.60
CA GLU A 279 1.80 16.55 -20.56
C GLU A 279 1.40 15.34 -21.43
N LEU A 280 0.12 14.93 -21.41
CA LEU A 280 -0.39 13.85 -22.27
C LEU A 280 -0.20 14.16 -23.75
N VAL A 281 -0.55 15.38 -24.18
CA VAL A 281 -0.41 15.83 -25.57
C VAL A 281 1.08 15.92 -25.96
N TYR A 282 1.90 16.51 -25.09
CA TYR A 282 3.34 16.62 -25.32
C TYR A 282 4.00 15.25 -25.51
N VAL A 283 3.71 14.30 -24.62
CA VAL A 283 4.26 12.93 -24.70
C VAL A 283 3.71 12.19 -25.92
N ALA A 284 2.43 12.37 -26.26
CA ALA A 284 1.84 11.79 -27.46
C ALA A 284 2.52 12.28 -28.75
N GLU A 285 2.84 13.57 -28.83
CA GLU A 285 3.60 14.14 -29.95
C GLU A 285 5.02 13.60 -30.00
N GLN A 286 5.74 13.63 -28.88
CA GLN A 286 7.11 13.10 -28.78
C GLN A 286 7.21 11.63 -29.23
N ARG A 287 6.18 10.83 -28.94
CA ARG A 287 6.12 9.41 -29.32
C ARG A 287 5.53 9.15 -30.70
N GLY A 288 5.18 10.19 -31.47
CA GLY A 288 4.52 10.05 -32.78
C GLY A 288 3.07 9.52 -32.71
N ILE A 289 2.53 9.31 -31.51
CA ILE A 289 1.15 8.85 -31.29
C ILE A 289 0.18 9.93 -31.76
N TRP A 290 0.49 11.21 -31.51
CA TRP A 290 -0.38 12.32 -31.87
C TRP A 290 -0.70 12.35 -33.37
N THR A 291 0.31 12.27 -34.23
CA THR A 291 0.13 12.24 -35.70
C THR A 291 -0.76 11.07 -36.12
N HIS A 292 -0.52 9.88 -35.56
CA HIS A 292 -1.33 8.69 -35.85
C HIS A 292 -2.80 8.83 -35.45
N LEU A 293 -3.10 9.53 -34.34
CA LEU A 293 -4.48 9.83 -33.95
C LEU A 293 -5.17 10.70 -35.00
N ILE A 294 -4.50 11.76 -35.46
CA ILE A 294 -5.04 12.66 -36.49
C ILE A 294 -5.29 11.92 -37.79
N GLU A 295 -4.35 11.08 -38.23
CA GLU A 295 -4.50 10.26 -39.45
C GLU A 295 -5.68 9.28 -39.36
N LYS A 296 -6.00 8.80 -38.15
CA LYS A 296 -7.17 7.97 -37.88
C LYS A 296 -8.49 8.74 -37.73
N GLY A 297 -8.48 10.06 -37.96
CA GLY A 297 -9.66 10.91 -37.92
C GLY A 297 -10.00 11.47 -36.54
N PHE A 298 -9.08 11.45 -35.57
CA PHE A 298 -9.26 12.20 -34.33
C PHE A 298 -9.25 13.71 -34.62
N GLU A 299 -10.27 14.42 -34.15
CA GLU A 299 -10.37 15.88 -34.26
C GLU A 299 -10.09 16.55 -32.90
N PRO A 300 -8.89 17.07 -32.62
CA PRO A 300 -8.55 17.62 -31.31
C PRO A 300 -9.45 18.76 -30.84
N LYS A 301 -10.06 19.49 -31.77
CA LYS A 301 -11.03 20.56 -31.49
C LYS A 301 -12.30 20.03 -30.81
N SER A 302 -12.61 18.74 -30.93
CA SER A 302 -13.73 18.11 -30.24
C SER A 302 -13.57 18.11 -28.71
N LEU A 303 -12.35 18.30 -28.20
CA LEU A 303 -12.07 18.46 -26.77
C LEU A 303 -12.35 19.88 -26.26
N GLY A 304 -12.76 20.81 -27.13
CA GLY A 304 -13.04 22.20 -26.82
C GLY A 304 -12.12 23.16 -27.55
N LEU A 305 -12.67 24.22 -28.13
CA LEU A 305 -11.92 25.18 -28.95
C LEU A 305 -10.87 25.94 -28.13
N GLU A 306 -11.23 26.39 -26.93
CA GLU A 306 -10.31 27.10 -26.02
C GLU A 306 -9.19 26.20 -25.53
N ILE A 307 -9.53 24.96 -25.13
CA ILE A 307 -8.57 23.93 -24.74
C ILE A 307 -7.58 23.65 -25.87
N TYR A 308 -8.09 23.52 -27.10
CA TYR A 308 -7.28 23.27 -28.27
C TYR A 308 -6.24 24.38 -28.50
N HIS A 309 -6.67 25.65 -28.45
CA HIS A 309 -5.79 26.78 -28.71
C HIS A 309 -4.82 27.08 -27.56
N HIS A 310 -5.24 26.96 -26.30
CA HIS A 310 -4.44 27.40 -25.15
C HIS A 310 -3.61 26.29 -24.50
N ILE A 311 -3.99 25.03 -24.66
CA ILE A 311 -3.30 23.89 -24.03
C ILE A 311 -2.71 22.96 -25.07
N ILE A 312 -3.54 22.45 -25.99
CA ILE A 312 -3.11 21.40 -26.93
C ILE A 312 -2.07 21.93 -27.91
N CYS A 313 -2.37 23.00 -28.66
CA CYS A 313 -1.47 23.57 -29.67
C CYS A 313 -0.08 23.92 -29.08
N PRO A 314 0.03 24.66 -27.96
CA PRO A 314 1.32 24.93 -27.35
C PRO A 314 2.10 23.67 -26.93
N SER A 315 1.39 22.63 -26.46
CA SER A 315 2.01 21.37 -26.05
C SER A 315 2.57 20.59 -27.23
N VAL A 316 1.83 20.55 -28.35
CA VAL A 316 2.31 19.95 -29.61
C VAL A 316 3.52 20.72 -30.15
N LEU A 317 3.47 22.06 -30.17
CA LEU A 317 4.60 22.88 -30.63
C LEU A 317 5.87 22.65 -29.78
N LYS A 318 5.71 22.51 -28.46
CA LYS A 318 6.82 22.14 -27.57
C LYS A 318 7.32 20.72 -27.86
N GLY A 319 6.43 19.76 -28.07
CA GLY A 319 6.77 18.38 -28.43
C GLY A 319 7.57 18.30 -29.73
N LYS A 320 7.24 19.13 -30.73
CA LYS A 320 7.97 19.20 -32.01
C LYS A 320 9.34 19.86 -31.92
N SER A 321 9.49 20.83 -31.01
CA SER A 321 10.70 21.67 -30.93
C SER A 321 11.76 21.12 -29.98
N GLN A 322 11.38 20.27 -29.02
CA GLN A 322 12.31 19.72 -28.03
C GLN A 322 12.83 18.33 -28.42
N PRO A 323 14.09 18.00 -28.07
CA PRO A 323 14.63 16.66 -28.27
C PRO A 323 13.80 15.58 -27.58
N TYR A 324 13.73 14.42 -28.22
CA TYR A 324 13.04 13.25 -27.65
C TYR A 324 13.57 12.89 -26.26
N GLY A 325 12.64 12.63 -25.34
CA GLY A 325 12.95 12.33 -23.94
C GLY A 325 13.17 13.54 -23.04
N THR A 326 13.11 14.77 -23.57
CA THR A 326 13.09 15.97 -22.74
C THR A 326 11.76 16.01 -21.96
N PRO A 327 11.76 16.21 -20.64
CA PRO A 327 10.52 16.34 -19.89
C PRO A 327 9.91 17.73 -20.11
N LEU A 328 8.58 17.81 -20.23
CA LEU A 328 7.87 19.09 -20.39
C LEU A 328 8.07 20.01 -19.16
N GLN A 329 8.13 19.40 -17.98
CA GLN A 329 8.36 20.07 -16.70
C GLN A 329 9.60 19.47 -16.03
N PRO A 330 10.43 20.29 -15.35
CA PRO A 330 11.53 19.76 -14.55
C PRO A 330 10.99 18.82 -13.46
N THR A 331 11.64 17.69 -13.24
CA THR A 331 11.32 16.81 -12.11
C THR A 331 11.60 17.55 -10.80
N TRP A 332 10.75 17.41 -9.78
CA TRP A 332 10.97 18.06 -8.47
C TRP A 332 12.10 17.47 -7.63
N ASP A 333 13.06 16.80 -8.24
CA ASP A 333 14.02 15.97 -7.51
C ASP A 333 15.05 16.73 -6.68
N ASN A 334 15.02 18.07 -6.62
CA ASN A 334 16.14 18.84 -6.10
C ASN A 334 15.74 19.81 -4.98
N PHE A 335 15.16 19.30 -3.88
CA PHE A 335 15.23 20.06 -2.62
C PHE A 335 16.70 20.14 -2.19
N ASN A 336 17.27 21.35 -2.22
CA ASN A 336 18.66 21.54 -1.87
C ASN A 336 18.82 21.71 -0.35
N PHE A 337 19.24 20.63 0.33
CA PHE A 337 19.46 20.62 1.77
C PHE A 337 20.58 21.57 2.24
N ASN A 338 21.41 22.11 1.34
CA ASN A 338 22.47 23.04 1.73
C ASN A 338 22.00 24.50 1.80
N ILE A 339 20.79 24.81 1.33
CA ILE A 339 20.27 26.18 1.25
C ILE A 339 19.07 26.33 2.19
N PRO A 340 19.11 27.27 3.15
CA PRO A 340 17.97 27.54 4.02
C PRO A 340 16.81 28.14 3.23
N GLN A 341 15.59 27.66 3.48
CA GLN A 341 14.34 28.22 2.97
C GLN A 341 13.48 28.67 4.15
N ARG A 342 13.85 29.81 4.75
CA ARG A 342 13.09 30.39 5.87
C ARG A 342 11.71 30.88 5.36
N PRO A 343 10.65 30.77 6.17
CA PRO A 343 10.59 30.24 7.55
C PRO A 343 10.35 28.71 7.63
N PHE A 344 10.43 27.98 6.52
CA PHE A 344 9.96 26.59 6.42
C PHE A 344 11.00 25.53 6.79
N THR A 345 12.29 25.91 6.86
CA THR A 345 13.38 24.97 7.16
C THR A 345 14.06 25.21 8.51
N VAL A 346 14.43 24.12 9.16
CA VAL A 346 15.26 24.08 10.37
C VAL A 346 16.63 23.44 10.09
N PRO A 347 17.70 23.87 10.78
CA PRO A 347 19.01 23.24 10.66
C PRO A 347 19.04 21.88 11.36
N LEU A 348 19.54 20.85 10.66
CA LEU A 348 19.91 19.54 11.17
C LEU A 348 21.43 19.39 11.07
N VAL A 349 22.08 19.20 12.23
CA VAL A 349 23.49 18.92 12.35
C VAL A 349 23.71 17.41 12.40
N VAL A 350 24.53 16.93 11.47
CA VAL A 350 24.97 15.53 11.39
C VAL A 350 26.49 15.53 11.35
N GLU A 351 27.10 15.09 12.45
CA GLU A 351 28.55 15.18 12.66
C GLU A 351 29.02 16.64 12.43
N GLU A 352 29.84 16.90 11.41
CA GLU A 352 30.36 18.24 11.08
C GLU A 352 29.57 18.95 9.98
N THR A 353 28.48 18.35 9.49
CA THR A 353 27.69 18.89 8.37
C THR A 353 26.35 19.45 8.86
N THR A 354 25.99 20.64 8.39
CA THR A 354 24.67 21.26 8.62
C THR A 354 23.83 21.17 7.36
N LEU A 355 22.66 20.54 7.49
CA LEU A 355 21.64 20.46 6.46
C LEU A 355 20.41 21.27 6.87
N HIS A 356 19.64 21.79 5.92
CA HIS A 356 18.41 22.53 6.15
C HIS A 356 17.23 21.67 5.70
N ILE A 357 16.35 21.33 6.63
CA ILE A 357 15.26 20.38 6.43
C ILE A 357 13.93 21.07 6.70
N ASN A 358 12.92 20.76 5.90
CA ASN A 358 11.56 21.22 6.09
C ASN A 358 11.02 20.74 7.45
N SER A 359 10.59 21.68 8.29
CA SER A 359 10.13 21.36 9.65
C SER A 359 8.89 20.47 9.66
N GLY A 360 8.00 20.60 8.67
CA GLY A 360 6.80 19.78 8.53
C GLY A 360 7.11 18.30 8.27
N ILE A 361 8.12 17.99 7.43
CA ILE A 361 8.55 16.61 7.19
C ILE A 361 9.06 15.97 8.48
N LEU A 362 9.83 16.71 9.29
CA LEU A 362 10.33 16.20 10.56
C LEU A 362 9.22 16.04 11.60
N ALA A 363 8.24 16.95 11.63
CA ALA A 363 7.07 16.85 12.50
C ALA A 363 6.29 15.55 12.25
N ILE A 364 6.13 15.16 10.98
CA ILE A 364 5.48 13.92 10.58
C ILE A 364 6.25 12.67 11.02
N HIS A 365 7.59 12.69 10.93
CA HIS A 365 8.40 11.51 11.19
C HIS A 365 8.75 11.31 12.66
N ASN A 366 8.96 12.41 13.40
CA ASN A 366 9.27 12.58 14.82
C ASN A 366 10.51 13.48 15.00
N THR A 367 10.36 14.56 15.77
CA THR A 367 11.44 15.47 16.15
C THR A 367 12.07 15.15 17.50
N LYS A 368 11.44 14.31 18.34
CA LYS A 368 11.89 13.99 19.70
C LYS A 368 13.11 13.07 19.74
N GLY A 369 13.42 12.39 18.63
CA GLY A 369 14.60 11.54 18.49
C GLY A 369 15.92 12.31 18.34
N TYR A 370 15.85 13.63 18.17
CA TYR A 370 17.00 14.49 17.98
C TYR A 370 17.29 15.31 19.23
N SER A 371 18.57 15.57 19.49
CA SER A 371 18.95 16.56 20.51
C SER A 371 18.70 17.96 19.98
N LYS A 372 18.34 18.91 20.85
CA LYS A 372 18.16 20.31 20.48
C LYS A 372 19.37 21.11 20.93
N GLY A 373 19.98 21.84 20.00
CA GLY A 373 21.00 22.83 20.32
C GLY A 373 20.40 24.15 20.77
N ASN A 374 21.27 25.09 21.14
CA ASN A 374 20.87 26.33 21.81
C ASN A 374 20.11 27.30 20.89
N ASN A 375 20.30 27.19 19.57
CA ASN A 375 19.63 28.06 18.58
C ASN A 375 18.48 27.34 17.86
N GLY A 376 17.98 26.24 18.45
CA GLY A 376 16.89 25.45 17.89
C GLY A 376 17.32 24.44 16.81
N GLU A 377 18.62 24.29 16.56
CA GLU A 377 19.15 23.25 15.69
C GLU A 377 18.85 21.84 16.22
N LEU A 378 18.52 20.94 15.30
CA LEU A 378 18.37 19.52 15.59
C LEU A 378 19.72 18.83 15.39
N ILE A 379 20.12 17.98 16.32
CA ILE A 379 21.40 17.28 16.30
C ILE A 379 21.11 15.78 16.25
N ALA A 380 21.53 15.12 15.16
CA ALA A 380 21.43 13.68 14.99
C ALA A 380 22.46 12.97 15.88
N ARG A 381 22.01 12.00 16.69
CA ARG A 381 22.90 11.24 17.57
C ARG A 381 23.48 10.07 16.80
N ILE A 382 24.78 10.15 16.48
CA ILE A 382 25.49 9.08 15.76
C ILE A 382 26.21 8.19 16.76
N THR A 383 25.70 6.97 16.96
CA THR A 383 26.30 5.97 17.85
C THR A 383 27.44 5.21 17.17
N PRO A 384 28.37 4.59 17.94
CA PRO A 384 29.39 3.71 17.38
C PRO A 384 28.81 2.54 16.57
N GLN A 385 27.62 2.06 16.94
CA GLN A 385 26.94 0.96 16.25
C GLN A 385 26.50 1.39 14.85
N ILE A 386 25.90 2.58 14.71
CA ILE A 386 25.56 3.13 13.38
C ILE A 386 26.81 3.25 12.52
N ARG A 387 27.92 3.74 13.07
CA ARG A 387 29.19 3.87 12.33
C ARG A 387 29.75 2.52 11.88
N GLU A 388 29.71 1.51 12.75
CA GLU A 388 30.15 0.16 12.42
C GLU A 388 29.29 -0.45 11.31
N GLU A 389 27.97 -0.33 11.42
CA GLU A 389 27.05 -0.88 10.42
C GLU A 389 27.23 -0.16 9.08
N CYS A 390 27.36 1.17 9.07
CA CYS A 390 27.71 1.92 7.85
C CYS A 390 29.02 1.44 7.22
N ARG A 391 30.07 1.24 8.02
CA ARG A 391 31.37 0.75 7.53
C ARG A 391 31.27 -0.65 6.94
N ARG A 392 30.53 -1.55 7.59
CA ARG A 392 30.27 -2.92 7.12
C ARG A 392 29.65 -2.94 5.72
N TRP A 393 28.80 -1.96 5.41
CA TRP A 393 28.15 -1.81 4.11
C TRP A 393 28.85 -0.85 3.14
N GLY A 394 30.05 -0.36 3.50
CA GLY A 394 30.87 0.50 2.65
C GLY A 394 30.27 1.89 2.39
N ILE A 395 29.52 2.44 3.34
CA ILE A 395 28.89 3.77 3.23
C ILE A 395 29.31 4.68 4.40
N THR A 396 29.21 5.99 4.22
CA THR A 396 29.39 6.97 5.30
C THR A 396 28.06 7.37 5.94
N VAL A 397 28.10 7.92 7.15
CA VAL A 397 26.90 8.44 7.84
C VAL A 397 26.28 9.59 7.06
N SER A 398 27.08 10.50 6.51
CA SER A 398 26.59 11.59 5.66
C SER A 398 25.82 11.07 4.43
N GLN A 399 26.35 10.04 3.74
CA GLN A 399 25.64 9.39 2.63
C GLN A 399 24.34 8.72 3.07
N LEU A 400 24.33 8.08 4.25
CA LEU A 400 23.12 7.48 4.81
C LEU A 400 22.02 8.52 5.01
N ILE A 401 22.36 9.67 5.60
CA ILE A 401 21.40 10.75 5.85
C ILE A 401 20.91 11.38 4.55
N ASP A 402 21.78 11.68 3.58
CA ASP A 402 21.35 12.25 2.29
C ASP A 402 20.33 11.34 1.58
N VAL A 403 20.61 10.03 1.50
CA VAL A 403 19.68 9.06 0.91
C VAL A 403 18.38 8.97 1.71
N MET A 404 18.45 8.97 3.04
CA MET A 404 17.28 8.97 3.90
C MET A 404 16.40 10.20 3.66
N LEU A 405 16.99 11.40 3.60
CA LEU A 405 16.27 12.65 3.41
C LEU A 405 15.58 12.69 2.04
N ARG A 406 16.27 12.28 0.97
CA ARG A 406 15.66 12.17 -0.36
C ARG A 406 14.53 11.14 -0.42
N HIS A 407 14.56 10.13 0.44
CA HIS A 407 13.48 9.15 0.52
C HIS A 407 12.25 9.67 1.28
N ILE A 408 12.42 10.36 2.41
CA ILE A 408 11.29 10.87 3.20
C ILE A 408 10.64 12.12 2.58
N TYR A 409 11.37 12.82 1.72
CA TYR A 409 10.83 13.93 0.93
C TYR A 409 9.88 13.44 -0.18
N PRO A 410 9.05 14.32 -0.75
CA PRO A 410 8.03 13.91 -1.70
C PRO A 410 8.54 13.24 -2.99
N SER A 411 9.80 13.44 -3.35
CA SER A 411 10.46 12.72 -4.45
C SER A 411 10.53 11.22 -4.23
N ARG A 412 10.48 10.75 -2.97
CA ARG A 412 10.50 9.33 -2.57
C ARG A 412 11.59 8.54 -3.30
N ALA A 413 12.81 9.05 -3.27
CA ALA A 413 13.94 8.40 -3.92
C ALA A 413 14.06 6.93 -3.51
N ILE A 414 14.38 6.07 -4.48
CA ILE A 414 14.58 4.64 -4.24
C ILE A 414 15.84 4.47 -3.39
N ILE A 415 15.73 3.72 -2.30
CA ILE A 415 16.85 3.44 -1.41
C ILE A 415 17.61 2.21 -1.94
N PRO A 416 18.92 2.30 -2.22
CA PRO A 416 19.70 1.14 -2.61
C PRO A 416 19.87 0.15 -1.44
N GLY A 417 19.94 -1.16 -1.74
CA GLY A 417 19.88 -2.21 -0.72
C GLY A 417 20.94 -2.14 0.39
N ARG A 418 22.14 -1.64 0.08
CA ARG A 418 23.24 -1.44 1.06
C ARG A 418 22.91 -0.44 2.17
N TYR A 419 21.91 0.42 1.97
CA TYR A 419 21.49 1.41 2.97
C TYR A 419 20.42 0.88 3.92
N PHE A 420 19.73 -0.23 3.61
CA PHE A 420 18.58 -0.69 4.40
C PHE A 420 18.95 -0.98 5.85
N ARG A 421 19.94 -1.85 6.12
CA ARG A 421 20.29 -2.24 7.50
C ARG A 421 20.80 -1.05 8.34
N PRO A 422 21.76 -0.23 7.86
CA PRO A 422 22.17 0.98 8.58
C PRO A 422 21.02 1.96 8.80
N MET A 423 20.12 2.14 7.82
CA MET A 423 19.01 3.09 7.92
C MET A 423 17.92 2.59 8.89
N MET A 424 17.66 1.28 8.94
CA MET A 424 16.75 0.71 9.94
C MET A 424 17.29 0.89 11.36
N MET A 425 18.60 0.69 11.57
CA MET A 425 19.25 0.97 12.85
C MET A 425 19.12 2.45 13.23
N PHE A 426 19.43 3.36 12.30
CA PHE A 426 19.28 4.80 12.52
C PHE A 426 17.82 5.17 12.86
N ALA A 427 16.86 4.64 12.10
CA ALA A 427 15.44 4.91 12.28
C ALA A 427 14.92 4.42 13.63
N GLU A 428 15.35 3.24 14.09
CA GLU A 428 15.01 2.73 15.42
C GLU A 428 15.58 3.63 16.54
N GLU A 429 16.88 3.96 16.48
CA GLU A 429 17.53 4.78 17.51
C GLU A 429 16.94 6.20 17.62
N HIS A 430 16.41 6.74 16.51
CA HIS A 430 15.75 8.06 16.47
C HIS A 430 14.22 7.97 16.55
N ASN A 431 13.65 6.78 16.79
CA ASN A 431 12.22 6.53 16.85
C ASN A 431 11.45 7.07 15.63
N LEU A 432 12.02 6.89 14.43
CA LEU A 432 11.45 7.24 13.13
C LEU A 432 10.59 6.09 12.60
N ARG A 433 9.55 5.72 13.35
CA ARG A 433 8.74 4.50 13.10
C ARG A 433 8.17 4.41 11.69
N ARG A 434 7.74 5.55 11.13
CA ARG A 434 7.22 5.62 9.76
C ARG A 434 8.26 5.23 8.72
N LEU A 435 9.50 5.70 8.89
CA LEU A 435 10.63 5.34 8.03
C LEU A 435 10.98 3.87 8.23
N LEU A 436 11.05 3.41 9.48
CA LEU A 436 11.34 2.01 9.81
C LEU A 436 10.33 1.05 9.16
N ASN A 437 9.03 1.35 9.26
CA ASN A 437 7.97 0.61 8.59
C ASN A 437 8.10 0.64 7.05
N SER A 438 8.45 1.80 6.47
CA SER A 438 8.72 1.91 5.02
C SER A 438 9.87 0.99 4.60
N LEU A 439 10.98 0.99 5.35
CA LEU A 439 12.14 0.14 5.10
C LEU A 439 11.79 -1.35 5.23
N GLY A 440 11.00 -1.72 6.24
CA GLY A 440 10.49 -3.08 6.39
C GLY A 440 9.68 -3.57 5.19
N GLU A 441 8.83 -2.71 4.61
CA GLU A 441 8.08 -3.03 3.39
C GLU A 441 9.01 -3.13 2.16
N MET A 442 10.04 -2.29 2.05
CA MET A 442 11.05 -2.42 0.99
C MET A 442 11.85 -3.73 1.10
N MET A 443 12.10 -4.19 2.33
CA MET A 443 12.78 -5.48 2.55
C MET A 443 11.95 -6.68 2.08
N LEU A 444 10.63 -6.55 1.95
CA LEU A 444 9.79 -7.56 1.31
C LEU A 444 10.14 -7.74 -0.18
N MET A 445 10.74 -6.73 -0.81
CA MET A 445 11.13 -6.77 -2.22
C MET A 445 12.54 -7.31 -2.42
N GLU A 446 13.36 -7.43 -1.37
CA GLU A 446 14.67 -8.08 -1.45
C GLU A 446 14.50 -9.61 -1.40
N PRO A 447 14.79 -10.36 -2.49
CA PRO A 447 14.67 -11.81 -2.47
C PRO A 447 15.82 -12.44 -1.67
N PRO A 448 15.55 -13.29 -0.65
CA PRO A 448 16.59 -13.97 0.09
C PRO A 448 17.15 -15.13 -0.75
N LEU A 449 18.31 -14.90 -1.37
CA LEU A 449 18.94 -15.87 -2.25
C LEU A 449 19.70 -16.96 -1.47
N THR A 450 20.04 -16.74 -0.21
CA THR A 450 20.82 -17.68 0.60
C THR A 450 20.16 -17.94 1.96
N PRO A 451 20.44 -19.10 2.61
CA PRO A 451 20.05 -19.34 3.99
C PRO A 451 20.45 -18.23 4.95
N GLN A 452 21.65 -17.64 4.75
CA GLN A 452 22.13 -16.54 5.58
C GLN A 452 21.31 -15.26 5.40
N MET A 453 20.93 -14.93 4.17
CA MET A 453 20.05 -13.78 3.89
C MET A 453 18.64 -13.98 4.44
N MET A 454 18.09 -15.21 4.33
CA MET A 454 16.79 -15.52 4.93
C MET A 454 16.86 -15.38 6.46
N LEU A 455 17.94 -15.86 7.08
CA LEU A 455 18.14 -15.70 8.53
C LEU A 455 18.27 -14.23 8.93
N ASP A 456 19.02 -13.43 8.17
CA ASP A 456 19.12 -11.97 8.35
C ASP A 456 17.73 -11.31 8.33
N HIS A 457 16.90 -11.63 7.33
CA HIS A 457 15.53 -11.10 7.27
C HIS A 457 14.68 -11.49 8.47
N LEU A 458 14.79 -12.74 8.94
CA LEU A 458 14.07 -13.22 10.13
C LEU A 458 14.56 -12.50 11.40
N GLN A 459 15.87 -12.29 11.53
CA GLN A 459 16.46 -11.55 12.66
C GLN A 459 16.05 -10.08 12.65
N LEU A 460 16.05 -9.42 11.48
CA LEU A 460 15.58 -8.05 11.32
C LEU A 460 14.08 -7.94 11.63
N ALA A 461 13.27 -8.90 11.15
CA ALA A 461 11.85 -8.96 11.45
C ALA A 461 11.59 -9.11 12.95
N HIS A 462 12.41 -9.89 13.66
CA HIS A 462 12.31 -9.98 15.11
C HIS A 462 12.78 -8.71 15.81
N ARG A 463 13.97 -8.20 15.46
CA ARG A 463 14.63 -7.05 16.12
C ARG A 463 13.76 -5.79 16.07
N TYR A 464 13.23 -5.48 14.89
CA TYR A 464 12.38 -4.31 14.65
C TYR A 464 10.89 -4.65 14.68
N GLN A 465 10.57 -5.89 15.05
CA GLN A 465 9.20 -6.40 15.16
C GLN A 465 8.35 -6.24 13.87
N HIS A 466 8.97 -6.32 12.69
CA HIS A 466 8.24 -6.23 11.42
C HIS A 466 7.48 -7.53 11.10
N GLY A 467 6.21 -7.61 11.52
CA GLY A 467 5.34 -8.76 11.28
C GLY A 467 5.13 -9.09 9.79
N ASN A 468 5.03 -8.09 8.91
CA ASN A 468 4.91 -8.31 7.47
C ASN A 468 6.17 -8.93 6.86
N LEU A 469 7.36 -8.51 7.32
CA LEU A 469 8.63 -9.12 6.89
C LEU A 469 8.71 -10.58 7.32
N PHE A 470 8.30 -10.88 8.55
CA PHE A 470 8.25 -12.26 9.03
C PHE A 470 7.29 -13.12 8.19
N ARG A 471 6.05 -12.68 7.99
CA ARG A 471 5.05 -13.40 7.20
C ARG A 471 5.46 -13.61 5.74
N ALA A 472 6.13 -12.62 5.13
CA ALA A 472 6.69 -12.77 3.80
C ALA A 472 7.82 -13.82 3.77
N CYS A 473 8.66 -13.89 4.79
CA CYS A 473 9.66 -14.96 4.92
C CYS A 473 8.98 -16.34 5.04
N LEU A 474 7.93 -16.46 5.86
CA LEU A 474 7.14 -17.69 5.98
C LEU A 474 6.50 -18.11 4.66
N LEU A 475 5.99 -17.15 3.89
CA LEU A 475 5.45 -17.40 2.55
C LEU A 475 6.56 -17.94 1.60
N ARG A 476 7.74 -17.33 1.63
CA ARG A 476 8.89 -17.77 0.81
C ARG A 476 9.33 -19.18 1.21
N ILE A 477 9.33 -19.52 2.50
CA ILE A 477 9.62 -20.88 3.02
C ILE A 477 8.69 -21.93 2.39
N GLU A 478 7.43 -21.60 2.14
CA GLU A 478 6.48 -22.50 1.47
C GLU A 478 6.69 -22.57 -0.04
N GLY A 479 7.11 -21.46 -0.66
CA GLY A 479 7.26 -21.30 -2.10
C GLY A 479 8.72 -21.31 -2.55
N SER A 480 9.22 -20.12 -2.92
CA SER A 480 10.51 -19.94 -3.61
C SER A 480 11.74 -20.40 -2.83
N PHE A 481 11.67 -20.48 -1.50
CA PHE A 481 12.78 -20.87 -0.63
C PHE A 481 12.68 -22.33 -0.14
N LYS A 482 11.63 -23.06 -0.52
CA LYS A 482 11.29 -24.40 0.03
C LYS A 482 12.44 -25.40 0.03
N THR A 483 13.26 -25.42 -1.03
CA THR A 483 14.38 -26.37 -1.20
C THR A 483 15.58 -26.07 -0.29
N ARG A 484 15.66 -24.86 0.28
CA ARG A 484 16.79 -24.39 1.11
C ARG A 484 16.45 -24.25 2.59
N VAL A 485 15.19 -24.48 2.98
CA VAL A 485 14.73 -24.33 4.37
C VAL A 485 15.50 -25.24 5.34
N SER A 486 15.80 -26.48 4.95
CA SER A 486 16.58 -27.39 5.79
C SER A 486 18.01 -26.89 6.05
N GLN A 487 18.60 -26.18 5.08
CA GLN A 487 19.92 -25.55 5.25
C GLN A 487 19.84 -24.36 6.20
N LEU A 488 18.78 -23.55 6.12
CA LEU A 488 18.50 -22.47 7.08
C LEU A 488 18.38 -23.01 8.51
N MET A 489 17.61 -24.09 8.69
CA MET A 489 17.40 -24.70 10.02
C MET A 489 18.67 -25.34 10.60
N ALA A 490 19.67 -25.66 9.77
CA ALA A 490 20.95 -26.21 10.19
C ALA A 490 21.98 -25.13 10.60
N LEU A 491 21.70 -23.84 10.35
CA LEU A 491 22.60 -22.76 10.74
C LEU A 491 22.66 -22.64 12.28
N PRO A 492 23.85 -22.46 12.88
CA PRO A 492 23.99 -22.30 14.33
C PRO A 492 23.12 -21.16 14.88
N GLN A 493 23.09 -20.03 14.15
CA GLN A 493 22.36 -18.82 14.54
C GLN A 493 20.84 -18.94 14.38
N PHE A 494 20.33 -20.03 13.79
CA PHE A 494 18.88 -20.29 13.76
C PHE A 494 18.33 -20.51 15.18
N ASN A 495 19.14 -21.07 16.08
CA ASN A 495 18.78 -21.29 17.47
C ASN A 495 18.67 -19.99 18.28
N ASP A 496 19.21 -18.88 17.76
CA ASP A 496 19.10 -17.56 18.37
C ASP A 496 17.72 -16.91 18.12
N LEU A 497 16.96 -17.40 17.14
CA LEU A 497 15.59 -16.92 16.88
C LEU A 497 14.65 -17.35 18.01
N PRO A 498 13.62 -16.56 18.37
CA PRO A 498 12.63 -16.95 19.37
C PRO A 498 11.95 -18.30 19.06
N GLU A 499 11.64 -19.07 20.10
CA GLU A 499 11.02 -20.39 19.95
C GLU A 499 9.70 -20.35 19.16
N ALA A 500 8.87 -19.34 19.38
CA ALA A 500 7.62 -19.13 18.65
C ALA A 500 7.86 -18.99 17.14
N MET A 501 8.86 -18.20 16.73
CA MET A 501 9.21 -18.04 15.32
C MET A 501 9.72 -19.36 14.71
N ARG A 502 10.57 -20.09 15.44
CA ARG A 502 11.07 -21.39 14.96
C ARG A 502 9.93 -22.38 14.76
N LYS A 503 8.96 -22.44 15.69
CA LYS A 503 7.76 -23.29 15.56
C LYS A 503 6.95 -22.95 14.31
N GLU A 504 6.74 -21.66 14.04
CA GLU A 504 6.05 -21.24 12.82
C GLU A 504 6.82 -21.58 11.55
N ILE A 505 8.14 -21.41 11.52
CA ILE A 505 8.98 -21.78 10.37
C ILE A 505 8.86 -23.27 10.07
N VAL A 506 8.93 -24.12 11.09
CA VAL A 506 8.77 -25.58 10.95
C VAL A 506 7.36 -25.93 10.47
N ASP A 507 6.32 -25.34 11.07
CA ASP A 507 4.94 -25.54 10.62
C ASP A 507 4.77 -25.17 9.14
N ARG A 508 5.33 -24.03 8.72
CA ARG A 508 5.25 -23.54 7.33
C ARG A 508 5.95 -24.49 6.36
N HIS A 509 7.10 -25.01 6.75
CA HIS A 509 7.82 -26.02 5.98
C HIS A 509 6.99 -27.31 5.79
N CYS A 510 6.22 -27.72 6.81
CA CYS A 510 5.48 -28.98 6.83
C CYS A 510 4.01 -28.88 6.36
N SER A 511 3.38 -27.71 6.42
CA SER A 511 1.91 -27.54 6.30
C SER A 511 1.37 -27.56 4.86
N GLY A 512 2.26 -27.54 3.85
CA GLY A 512 1.87 -27.72 2.45
C GLY A 512 0.95 -26.62 1.91
N TRP A 513 1.08 -25.37 2.36
CA TRP A 513 0.27 -24.22 1.93
C TRP A 513 0.59 -23.66 0.55
N ALA A 514 1.76 -24.01 0.02
CA ALA A 514 2.23 -23.60 -1.30
C ALA A 514 1.18 -23.75 -2.42
N LEU A 515 1.11 -22.74 -3.29
CA LEU A 515 0.48 -22.91 -4.60
C LEU A 515 1.36 -23.81 -5.47
N LYS A 516 0.73 -24.60 -6.35
CA LYS A 516 1.47 -25.49 -7.26
C LYS A 516 2.27 -24.69 -8.29
N ASP A 517 1.78 -23.51 -8.63
CA ASP A 517 2.45 -22.55 -9.48
C ASP A 517 3.33 -21.64 -8.62
N GLN A 518 4.64 -21.71 -8.85
CA GLN A 518 5.64 -20.91 -8.14
C GLN A 518 5.67 -19.45 -8.64
N HIS A 519 5.13 -19.15 -9.83
CA HIS A 519 5.04 -17.80 -10.38
C HIS A 519 3.85 -17.01 -9.82
N LEU A 520 2.80 -17.69 -9.37
CA LEU A 520 1.68 -17.09 -8.61
C LEU A 520 2.01 -16.88 -7.13
N ALA A 521 3.20 -17.27 -6.67
CA ALA A 521 3.64 -17.09 -5.30
C ALA A 521 3.97 -15.61 -5.01
N GLY A 522 2.95 -14.80 -4.73
CA GLY A 522 3.12 -13.43 -4.25
C GLY A 522 2.23 -12.37 -4.90
N LEU A 523 1.53 -12.69 -5.99
CA LEU A 523 0.61 -11.76 -6.65
C LEU A 523 -0.85 -12.07 -6.28
N PRO A 524 -1.59 -11.11 -5.70
CA PRO A 524 -3.02 -11.25 -5.48
C PRO A 524 -3.78 -11.48 -6.79
N THR A 525 -4.78 -12.36 -6.76
CA THR A 525 -5.67 -12.59 -7.92
C THR A 525 -6.63 -11.42 -8.10
N SER A 526 -6.81 -10.97 -9.35
CA SER A 526 -7.90 -10.06 -9.74
C SER A 526 -9.24 -10.78 -9.91
N ARG A 527 -9.22 -12.12 -10.06
CA ARG A 527 -10.43 -12.96 -10.19
C ARG A 527 -11.06 -13.21 -8.81
N THR A 528 -11.78 -12.21 -8.29
CA THR A 528 -12.43 -12.23 -6.97
C THR A 528 -13.74 -13.03 -6.94
N ILE A 529 -14.35 -13.28 -8.10
CA ILE A 529 -15.51 -14.17 -8.24
C ILE A 529 -15.00 -15.62 -8.32
N ARG A 530 -15.53 -16.48 -7.45
CA ARG A 530 -15.21 -17.91 -7.34
C ARG A 530 -16.49 -18.72 -7.38
N GLU A 531 -16.45 -19.89 -7.99
CA GLU A 531 -17.51 -20.89 -7.99
C GLU A 531 -17.06 -22.11 -7.19
N VAL A 532 -17.95 -22.69 -6.39
CA VAL A 532 -17.64 -23.86 -5.56
C VAL A 532 -18.72 -24.94 -5.64
N THR A 533 -18.25 -26.19 -5.63
CA THR A 533 -19.06 -27.41 -5.48
C THR A 533 -18.52 -28.25 -4.31
N LEU A 534 -19.03 -29.47 -4.11
CA LEU A 534 -18.46 -30.41 -3.13
C LEU A 534 -17.05 -30.92 -3.50
N THR A 535 -16.63 -30.80 -4.77
CA THR A 535 -15.39 -31.44 -5.26
C THR A 535 -14.46 -30.50 -6.01
N LYS A 536 -14.96 -29.37 -6.52
CA LYS A 536 -14.18 -28.42 -7.34
C LYS A 536 -14.52 -26.99 -6.96
N GLY A 537 -13.57 -26.09 -7.19
CA GLY A 537 -13.78 -24.66 -7.12
C GLY A 537 -12.72 -23.90 -7.90
N GLY A 538 -12.95 -22.61 -8.11
CA GLY A 538 -12.07 -21.77 -8.92
C GLY A 538 -12.80 -20.55 -9.50
N PRO A 539 -12.16 -19.75 -10.36
CA PRO A 539 -12.86 -18.70 -11.09
C PRO A 539 -13.92 -19.31 -12.04
N PRO A 540 -15.00 -18.57 -12.37
CA PRO A 540 -15.95 -18.98 -13.40
C PRO A 540 -15.22 -19.29 -14.71
N ARG A 541 -15.68 -20.33 -15.43
CA ARG A 541 -15.14 -20.64 -16.76
C ARG A 541 -15.54 -19.55 -17.75
N SER A 542 -14.57 -18.95 -18.45
CA SER A 542 -14.88 -18.06 -19.56
C SER A 542 -15.36 -18.86 -20.77
N LEU A 543 -16.27 -18.33 -21.59
CA LEU A 543 -16.61 -18.89 -22.91
C LEU A 543 -15.41 -18.89 -23.88
N LEU A 544 -14.37 -18.11 -23.58
CA LEU A 544 -13.10 -18.09 -24.30
C LEU A 544 -12.08 -19.12 -23.76
N ASP A 545 -12.34 -19.72 -22.59
CA ASP A 545 -11.56 -20.86 -22.09
C ASP A 545 -12.03 -22.12 -22.84
N LYS A 546 -11.75 -22.20 -24.14
CA LYS A 546 -11.88 -23.45 -24.89
C LYS A 546 -11.05 -24.50 -24.18
N GLU A 547 -11.67 -25.65 -23.91
CA GLU A 547 -11.11 -26.85 -23.29
C GLU A 547 -9.56 -26.92 -23.31
N ASP A 548 -8.93 -26.34 -22.30
CA ASP A 548 -7.58 -26.74 -21.91
C ASP A 548 -7.71 -28.16 -21.37
N ARG A 549 -7.60 -29.11 -22.29
CA ARG A 549 -7.19 -30.48 -21.99
C ARG A 549 -5.85 -30.35 -21.28
N PHE A 550 -5.88 -30.42 -19.96
CA PHE A 550 -4.73 -30.64 -19.11
C PHE A 550 -4.13 -32.02 -19.42
N ASP A 551 -3.49 -32.16 -20.58
CA ASP A 551 -2.71 -33.33 -20.98
C ASP A 551 -1.70 -32.90 -22.06
N THR A 552 -0.73 -32.05 -21.71
CA THR A 552 0.69 -32.17 -22.14
C THR A 552 1.57 -31.04 -21.55
N PRO A 553 2.86 -31.30 -21.22
CA PRO A 553 3.70 -30.36 -20.47
C PRO A 553 4.47 -29.33 -21.32
N ASN A 554 4.15 -29.15 -22.61
CA ASN A 554 5.08 -28.48 -23.55
C ASN A 554 4.60 -27.20 -24.24
N GLU A 555 3.42 -26.66 -23.90
CA GLU A 555 2.94 -25.40 -24.48
C GLU A 555 2.66 -24.33 -23.42
N MET A 556 3.68 -23.96 -22.65
CA MET A 556 3.76 -22.67 -21.95
C MET A 556 4.91 -21.86 -22.53
N ARG A 557 4.77 -21.45 -23.80
CA ARG A 557 5.59 -20.40 -24.40
C ARG A 557 4.76 -19.59 -25.38
N SER A 558 3.98 -18.63 -24.89
CA SER A 558 3.68 -17.44 -25.68
C SER A 558 3.13 -16.28 -24.85
N ILE A 559 3.95 -15.24 -24.75
CA ILE A 559 3.59 -13.82 -24.91
C ILE A 559 2.82 -13.11 -23.78
N GLU A 560 2.01 -13.79 -22.96
CA GLU A 560 1.27 -13.12 -21.87
C GLU A 560 2.04 -13.02 -20.53
N ALA A 561 3.04 -13.88 -20.30
CA ALA A 561 3.87 -13.85 -19.09
C ALA A 561 5.22 -13.11 -19.27
N PHE A 562 5.65 -12.94 -20.52
CA PHE A 562 6.91 -12.29 -20.87
C PHE A 562 6.64 -11.49 -22.13
N GLY A 563 6.73 -10.16 -22.06
CA GLY A 563 6.72 -9.30 -23.24
C GLY A 563 7.69 -9.81 -24.32
N SER A 564 7.53 -9.31 -25.55
CA SER A 564 8.25 -9.83 -26.72
C SER A 564 9.75 -9.97 -26.45
N ALA A 565 10.36 -11.05 -26.95
CA ALA A 565 11.77 -11.37 -26.72
C ALA A 565 12.77 -10.31 -27.25
N HIS A 566 12.29 -9.22 -27.84
CA HIS A 566 13.11 -8.06 -28.20
C HIS A 566 13.44 -7.14 -27.01
N ASP A 567 12.67 -7.18 -25.92
CA ASP A 567 12.84 -6.28 -24.77
C ASP A 567 13.78 -6.84 -23.67
N MET A 568 14.25 -8.08 -23.79
CA MET A 568 15.22 -8.71 -22.87
C MET A 568 16.65 -8.68 -23.39
N LYS A 569 17.11 -7.53 -23.90
CA LYS A 569 18.55 -7.24 -23.99
C LYS A 569 18.95 -6.27 -22.91
N MET A 570 19.31 -6.85 -21.76
CA MET A 570 20.12 -6.21 -20.73
C MET A 570 21.42 -5.69 -21.35
N THR A 571 21.72 -4.42 -21.12
CA THR A 571 23.10 -3.91 -21.13
C THR A 571 23.42 -3.40 -19.73
N TYR A 572 24.64 -3.74 -19.30
CA TYR A 572 25.23 -3.60 -17.98
C TYR A 572 25.26 -2.17 -17.43
#